data_AF-K2MYY7-F1
#
_entry.id   AF-K2MYY7-F1
#
_cell.length_a   1.000
_cell.length_b   1.000
_cell.length_c   1.000
_cell.angle_alpha   90.00
_cell.angle_beta   90.00
_cell.angle_gamma   90.00
#
_symmetry.space_group_name_H-M   'P 1'
#
loop_
_entity.id
_entity.type
_entity.pdbx_description
1 polymer ?
#
loop_
_entity_poly.entity_id
_entity_poly.type
_entity_poly.pdbx_seq_one_letter_code
_entity_poly.pdbx_strand_id
1 'polypeptide(L)'
;TVVDSVLIAEKRVAYRGAYDLGDLSACLVVHNVNLTGSVLTIARTHVAAVFGDAVGLLVVGGVALSSRGALYVDGLSVQTALGLCVSVEGGVAASGGSVVAFVDSDFLLCKHAVSVRGAVSVSGSAVALVRSEFLSTGDYAVAFYSTVGLAGGSMLLAKGNVHDGVSREMLYAAGAVTAAGSTLSFVHNRALLPRMLSLSLSLSAGAHLRVACNDAGGRVLSMAEEYAAAGFGDAGSIDVFGCDACDRDTHCYAPGTASASMDSSVCVCACGSGGYGEACVPVGAPALPPAVGTAPSVFVREGVTVESVFVVPAGASEVTLRHVVLDGVSPVLYLPWMARDGVRIVVQNVSLQNGAVLYVMGGAALRRRDAVGSDEGGPVELSVCDVEALNGALVLTGMFPAGSALTVTDSLLVSTRSTPLVYLHGSRSSPYAPLLVLSGLRLVRSVLVVSGVALVTVMTGGRTVV
;
A
#
# COMPACT_ATOMS: atom_id res chain seq x y z
N THR A 1 10.14 -9.11 18.64
CA THR A 1 10.44 -8.52 17.33
C THR A 1 10.33 -9.59 16.27
N VAL A 2 9.65 -9.28 15.16
CA VAL A 2 9.74 -10.02 13.89
C VAL A 2 10.55 -9.13 12.96
N VAL A 3 11.62 -9.66 12.36
CA VAL A 3 12.53 -8.87 11.53
C VAL A 3 13.06 -9.72 10.38
N ASP A 4 13.33 -9.10 9.22
CA ASP A 4 13.98 -9.74 8.06
C ASP A 4 13.30 -11.05 7.65
N SER A 5 11.97 -11.04 7.61
CA SER A 5 11.15 -12.24 7.46
C SER A 5 10.34 -12.20 6.17
N VAL A 6 10.13 -13.38 5.56
CA VAL A 6 9.24 -13.55 4.39
C VAL A 6 8.17 -14.58 4.75
N LEU A 7 6.90 -14.18 4.70
CA LEU A 7 5.74 -15.01 5.00
C LEU A 7 4.84 -15.04 3.77
N ILE A 8 4.58 -16.24 3.24
CA ILE A 8 3.72 -16.42 2.06
C ILE A 8 2.66 -17.47 2.38
N ALA A 9 1.39 -17.10 2.26
CA ALA A 9 0.27 -18.01 2.36
C ALA A 9 -0.41 -18.19 1.01
N GLU A 10 -0.17 -19.35 0.39
CA GLU A 10 -0.77 -19.74 -0.89
C GLU A 10 -2.17 -20.36 -0.74
N LYS A 11 -2.48 -20.85 0.46
CA LYS A 11 -3.76 -21.48 0.80
C LYS A 11 -4.26 -20.95 2.14
N ARG A 12 -5.55 -21.12 2.39
CA ARG A 12 -6.17 -20.76 3.68
C ARG A 12 -5.48 -21.49 4.83
N VAL A 13 -5.13 -20.74 5.86
CA VAL A 13 -4.58 -21.23 7.12
C VAL A 13 -5.74 -21.30 8.11
N ALA A 14 -6.06 -22.51 8.58
CA ALA A 14 -7.10 -22.72 9.58
C ALA A 14 -6.50 -22.67 10.98
N TYR A 15 -6.95 -21.71 11.79
CA TYR A 15 -6.59 -21.62 13.21
C TYR A 15 -7.59 -22.41 14.04
N ARG A 16 -7.14 -23.11 15.08
CA ARG A 16 -7.99 -24.01 15.89
C ARG A 16 -7.66 -23.90 17.38
N GLY A 17 -8.57 -24.41 18.21
CA GLY A 17 -8.39 -24.49 19.66
C GLY A 17 -8.57 -23.13 20.32
N ALA A 18 -7.66 -22.77 21.23
CA ALA A 18 -7.74 -21.51 21.98
C ALA A 18 -7.56 -20.25 21.11
N TYR A 19 -7.12 -20.42 19.86
CA TYR A 19 -6.92 -19.35 18.87
C TYR A 19 -7.80 -19.56 17.64
N ASP A 20 -8.96 -20.20 17.79
CA ASP A 20 -9.90 -20.35 16.69
C ASP A 20 -10.39 -18.97 16.20
N LEU A 21 -10.13 -18.68 14.93
CA LEU A 21 -10.50 -17.42 14.27
C LEU A 21 -11.70 -17.61 13.33
N GLY A 22 -12.38 -18.76 13.41
CA GLY A 22 -13.43 -19.15 12.50
C GLY A 22 -12.91 -19.25 11.06
N ASP A 23 -13.60 -18.57 10.15
CA ASP A 23 -13.25 -18.58 8.72
C ASP A 23 -12.14 -17.59 8.34
N LEU A 24 -11.64 -16.79 9.30
CA LEU A 24 -10.55 -15.85 9.06
C LEU A 24 -9.23 -16.60 8.86
N SER A 25 -8.51 -16.19 7.82
CA SER A 25 -7.21 -16.75 7.46
C SER A 25 -6.22 -15.62 7.23
N ALA A 26 -5.06 -15.69 7.88
CA ALA A 26 -4.02 -14.67 7.79
C ALA A 26 -2.63 -15.29 7.55
N CYS A 27 -1.64 -14.49 7.14
CA CYS A 27 -0.25 -14.96 7.08
C CYS A 27 0.45 -14.82 8.43
N LEU A 28 0.29 -13.65 9.06
CA LEU A 28 0.84 -13.33 10.37
C LEU A 28 -0.30 -12.97 11.31
N VAL A 29 -0.42 -13.68 12.44
CA VAL A 29 -1.41 -13.39 13.46
C VAL A 29 -0.71 -12.94 14.73
N VAL A 30 -1.19 -11.85 15.31
CA VAL A 30 -0.80 -11.39 16.64
C VAL A 30 -2.05 -11.33 17.51
N HIS A 31 -2.02 -12.00 18.66
CA HIS A 31 -3.20 -12.16 19.51
C HIS A 31 -3.05 -11.38 20.81
N ASN A 32 -4.09 -10.65 21.21
CA ASN A 32 -4.18 -9.86 22.45
C ASN A 32 -2.95 -9.00 22.71
N VAL A 33 -2.66 -8.02 21.85
CA VAL A 33 -1.51 -7.14 22.04
C VAL A 33 -1.76 -6.25 23.25
N ASN A 34 -1.13 -6.57 24.37
CA ASN A 34 -1.20 -5.78 25.60
C ASN A 34 0.22 -5.49 26.09
N LEU A 35 0.71 -4.28 25.84
CA LEU A 35 2.10 -3.89 26.07
C LEU A 35 2.18 -2.72 27.06
N THR A 36 2.83 -2.97 28.19
CA THR A 36 3.13 -1.94 29.20
C THR A 36 4.64 -1.70 29.23
N GLY A 37 5.07 -0.51 28.81
CA GLY A 37 6.50 -0.18 28.71
C GLY A 37 7.33 -1.12 27.85
N SER A 38 6.66 -1.84 26.93
CA SER A 38 7.23 -2.89 26.09
C SER A 38 6.95 -2.58 24.62
N VAL A 39 7.82 -3.07 23.74
CA VAL A 39 7.75 -2.78 22.31
C VAL A 39 7.61 -4.06 21.51
N LEU A 40 6.58 -4.14 20.68
CA LEU A 40 6.45 -5.12 19.61
C LEU A 40 6.84 -4.46 18.29
N THR A 41 7.93 -4.95 17.69
CA THR A 41 8.38 -4.48 16.39
C THR A 41 8.21 -5.54 15.31
N ILE A 42 7.63 -5.15 14.18
CA ILE A 42 7.60 -5.91 12.94
C ILE A 42 8.37 -5.08 11.93
N ALA A 43 9.57 -5.52 11.59
CA ALA A 43 10.46 -4.74 10.74
C ALA A 43 10.93 -5.51 9.50
N ARG A 44 11.15 -4.84 8.36
CA ARG A 44 11.69 -5.41 7.11
C ARG A 44 11.11 -6.78 6.81
N THR A 45 9.78 -6.85 6.85
CA THR A 45 9.05 -8.11 6.75
C THR A 45 8.17 -8.08 5.50
N HIS A 46 8.26 -9.12 4.69
CA HIS A 46 7.45 -9.30 3.51
C HIS A 46 6.34 -10.32 3.78
N VAL A 47 5.08 -9.93 3.55
CA VAL A 47 3.91 -10.75 3.79
C VAL A 47 3.07 -10.81 2.52
N ALA A 48 2.77 -12.01 2.04
CA ALA A 48 1.95 -12.15 0.85
C ALA A 48 0.89 -13.25 0.99
N ALA A 49 -0.36 -12.87 0.73
CA ALA A 49 -1.51 -13.75 0.87
C ALA A 49 -2.33 -13.77 -0.42
N VAL A 50 -2.32 -14.90 -1.12
CA VAL A 50 -2.73 -14.95 -2.55
C VAL A 50 -4.05 -15.67 -2.82
N PHE A 51 -4.90 -15.76 -1.79
CA PHE A 51 -6.25 -16.32 -1.90
C PHE A 51 -7.30 -15.26 -1.54
N GLY A 52 -8.55 -15.48 -1.94
CA GLY A 52 -9.64 -14.54 -1.68
C GLY A 52 -9.92 -14.36 -0.18
N ASP A 53 -10.21 -13.12 0.22
CA ASP A 53 -10.45 -12.67 1.60
C ASP A 53 -9.29 -12.90 2.58
N ALA A 54 -8.07 -13.05 2.07
CA ALA A 54 -6.90 -13.22 2.90
C ALA A 54 -6.58 -11.97 3.74
N VAL A 55 -5.99 -12.18 4.91
CA VAL A 55 -5.39 -11.11 5.70
C VAL A 55 -3.86 -11.26 5.68
N GLY A 56 -3.11 -10.19 5.46
CA GLY A 56 -1.65 -10.24 5.57
C GLY A 56 -1.25 -10.37 7.04
N LEU A 57 -1.42 -9.29 7.79
CA LEU A 57 -1.22 -9.20 9.23
C LEU A 57 -2.56 -9.01 9.93
N LEU A 58 -2.93 -9.95 10.78
CA LEU A 58 -4.15 -9.91 11.57
C LEU A 58 -3.80 -9.73 13.05
N VAL A 59 -4.29 -8.67 13.66
CA VAL A 59 -4.26 -8.46 15.11
C VAL A 59 -5.64 -8.77 15.67
N VAL A 60 -5.73 -9.74 16.56
CA VAL A 60 -6.99 -10.18 17.17
C VAL A 60 -7.00 -9.84 18.66
N GLY A 61 -8.15 -9.39 19.17
CA GLY A 61 -8.31 -9.02 20.57
C GLY A 61 -7.84 -7.60 20.92
N GLY A 62 -7.60 -6.78 19.89
CA GLY A 62 -7.23 -5.38 20.00
C GLY A 62 -5.77 -5.13 20.33
N VAL A 63 -5.43 -3.84 20.39
CA VAL A 63 -4.11 -3.34 20.76
C VAL A 63 -4.27 -2.42 21.97
N ALA A 64 -3.68 -2.78 23.10
CA ALA A 64 -3.63 -1.98 24.32
C ALA A 64 -2.18 -1.65 24.67
N LEU A 65 -1.82 -0.36 24.64
CA LEU A 65 -0.50 0.15 24.93
C LEU A 65 -0.56 1.12 26.10
N SER A 66 0.31 0.94 27.08
CA SER A 66 0.42 1.84 28.22
C SER A 66 1.87 2.06 28.67
N SER A 67 2.11 3.14 29.41
CA SER A 67 3.40 3.41 30.06
C SER A 67 4.59 3.33 29.10
N ARG A 68 4.50 3.98 27.94
CA ARG A 68 5.46 3.89 26.82
C ARG A 68 5.51 2.53 26.14
N GLY A 69 4.34 1.92 25.93
CA GLY A 69 4.19 0.72 25.09
C GLY A 69 4.19 1.08 23.61
N ALA A 70 4.66 0.19 22.75
CA ALA A 70 4.67 0.45 21.32
C ALA A 70 4.37 -0.75 20.44
N LEU A 71 3.57 -0.52 19.41
CA LEU A 71 3.49 -1.37 18.21
C LEU A 71 4.16 -0.61 17.07
N TYR A 72 5.35 -1.05 16.69
CA TYR A 72 6.18 -0.38 15.70
C TYR A 72 6.33 -1.26 14.46
N VAL A 73 5.78 -0.81 13.34
CA VAL A 73 5.84 -1.50 12.06
C VAL A 73 6.72 -0.68 11.12
N ASP A 74 7.82 -1.26 10.65
CA ASP A 74 8.89 -0.53 9.96
C ASP A 74 9.39 -1.30 8.73
N GLY A 75 9.12 -0.84 7.51
CA GLY A 75 9.47 -1.63 6.33
C GLY A 75 8.61 -2.89 6.19
N LEU A 76 7.33 -2.82 6.53
CA LEU A 76 6.40 -3.91 6.28
C LEU A 76 5.90 -3.82 4.83
N SER A 77 6.13 -4.89 4.08
CA SER A 77 5.68 -5.03 2.71
C SER A 77 4.57 -6.07 2.66
N VAL A 78 3.32 -5.67 2.39
CA VAL A 78 2.18 -6.60 2.34
C VAL A 78 1.50 -6.61 0.98
N GLN A 79 1.27 -7.79 0.43
CA GLN A 79 0.43 -7.99 -0.74
C GLN A 79 -0.72 -8.95 -0.42
N THR A 80 -1.96 -8.56 -0.75
CA THR A 80 -3.09 -9.50 -0.70
C THR A 80 -3.90 -9.47 -1.99
N ALA A 81 -4.57 -10.56 -2.33
CA ALA A 81 -5.44 -10.63 -3.50
C ALA A 81 -6.82 -9.99 -3.22
N LEU A 82 -6.87 -8.65 -3.09
CA LEU A 82 -8.06 -7.87 -2.69
C LEU A 82 -8.57 -8.16 -1.26
N GLY A 83 -7.69 -8.71 -0.42
CA GLY A 83 -7.94 -8.97 1.00
C GLY A 83 -7.60 -7.77 1.88
N LEU A 84 -7.31 -7.99 3.17
CA LEU A 84 -6.87 -6.94 4.08
C LEU A 84 -5.36 -7.06 4.28
N CYS A 85 -4.60 -5.99 4.04
CA CYS A 85 -3.17 -6.01 4.30
C CYS A 85 -2.91 -6.14 5.81
N VAL A 86 -3.42 -5.19 6.60
CA VAL A 86 -3.38 -5.20 8.05
C VAL A 86 -4.80 -5.04 8.58
N SER A 87 -5.28 -5.99 9.39
CA SER A 87 -6.55 -5.85 10.11
C SER A 87 -6.34 -5.91 11.62
N VAL A 88 -6.93 -4.97 12.35
CA VAL A 88 -6.97 -4.95 13.81
C VAL A 88 -8.41 -5.16 14.27
N GLU A 89 -8.69 -6.34 14.80
CA GLU A 89 -9.98 -6.73 15.38
C GLU A 89 -9.94 -6.49 16.89
N GLY A 90 -10.79 -5.61 17.41
CA GLY A 90 -10.89 -5.28 18.84
C GLY A 90 -10.48 -3.85 19.22
N GLY A 91 -10.12 -3.02 18.24
CA GLY A 91 -9.78 -1.61 18.46
C GLY A 91 -8.35 -1.36 18.93
N VAL A 92 -8.03 -0.09 19.19
CA VAL A 92 -6.70 0.38 19.61
C VAL A 92 -6.86 1.32 20.80
N ALA A 93 -6.15 1.06 21.89
CA ALA A 93 -6.04 1.92 23.05
C ALA A 93 -4.56 2.22 23.33
N ALA A 94 -4.16 3.49 23.28
CA ALA A 94 -2.79 3.91 23.56
C ALA A 94 -2.75 5.02 24.62
N SER A 95 -1.96 4.83 25.67
CA SER A 95 -1.89 5.74 26.80
C SER A 95 -0.47 5.93 27.36
N GLY A 96 -0.23 7.05 28.03
CA GLY A 96 1.00 7.27 28.81
C GLY A 96 2.27 7.26 27.97
N GLY A 97 2.31 8.05 26.90
CA GLY A 97 3.46 8.15 26.00
C GLY A 97 3.66 6.91 25.13
N SER A 98 2.58 6.24 24.73
CA SER A 98 2.64 5.05 23.86
C SER A 98 2.54 5.42 22.38
N VAL A 99 2.87 4.48 21.49
CA VAL A 99 2.79 4.71 20.04
C VAL A 99 2.37 3.49 19.23
N VAL A 100 1.49 3.71 18.25
CA VAL A 100 1.32 2.81 17.10
C VAL A 100 1.90 3.50 15.88
N ALA A 101 2.93 2.92 15.26
CA ALA A 101 3.61 3.52 14.13
C ALA A 101 3.70 2.54 12.96
N PHE A 102 3.38 3.02 11.76
CA PHE A 102 3.75 2.41 10.49
C PHE A 102 4.73 3.35 9.79
N VAL A 103 5.92 2.84 9.49
CA VAL A 103 7.03 3.59 8.91
C VAL A 103 7.52 2.83 7.69
N ASP A 104 7.81 3.53 6.59
CA ASP A 104 8.40 2.96 5.36
C ASP A 104 7.70 1.68 4.87
N SER A 105 6.38 1.58 5.04
CA SER A 105 5.63 0.36 4.78
C SER A 105 4.89 0.44 3.45
N ASP A 106 4.91 -0.65 2.69
CA ASP A 106 4.35 -0.74 1.35
C ASP A 106 3.18 -1.76 1.33
N PHE A 107 2.02 -1.34 0.83
CA PHE A 107 0.80 -2.13 0.84
C PHE A 107 0.23 -2.24 -0.57
N LEU A 108 0.10 -3.46 -1.09
CA LEU A 108 -0.23 -3.71 -2.49
C LEU A 108 -1.49 -4.57 -2.67
N LEU A 109 -2.40 -4.12 -3.55
CA LEU A 109 -3.60 -4.84 -3.99
C LEU A 109 -4.57 -5.23 -2.87
N CYS A 110 -4.48 -4.55 -1.73
CA CYS A 110 -5.36 -4.79 -0.60
C CYS A 110 -6.67 -4.02 -0.76
N LYS A 111 -7.79 -4.56 -0.28
CA LYS A 111 -9.02 -3.79 -0.09
C LYS A 111 -8.77 -2.59 0.81
N HIS A 112 -8.11 -2.82 1.95
CA HIS A 112 -7.58 -1.80 2.85
C HIS A 112 -6.12 -2.12 3.19
N ALA A 113 -5.26 -1.11 3.20
CA ALA A 113 -3.89 -1.24 3.68
C ALA A 113 -3.88 -1.46 5.20
N VAL A 114 -4.62 -0.63 5.93
CA VAL A 114 -4.82 -0.77 7.38
C VAL A 114 -6.30 -0.60 7.69
N SER A 115 -6.91 -1.61 8.32
CA SER A 115 -8.29 -1.52 8.82
C SER A 115 -8.36 -1.80 10.31
N VAL A 116 -9.08 -0.96 11.04
CA VAL A 116 -9.34 -1.14 12.48
C VAL A 116 -10.83 -1.31 12.71
N ARG A 117 -11.20 -2.49 13.23
CA ARG A 117 -12.54 -2.85 13.67
C ARG A 117 -12.63 -2.75 15.18
N GLY A 118 -13.10 -1.58 15.62
CA GLY A 118 -13.21 -1.20 17.03
C GLY A 118 -12.83 0.25 17.26
N ALA A 119 -13.10 0.76 18.45
CA ALA A 119 -12.77 2.14 18.80
C ALA A 119 -11.25 2.34 18.86
N VAL A 120 -10.79 3.51 18.41
CA VAL A 120 -9.41 3.97 18.59
C VAL A 120 -9.42 5.06 19.66
N SER A 121 -8.71 4.84 20.76
CA SER A 121 -8.63 5.76 21.89
C SER A 121 -7.16 6.03 22.23
N VAL A 122 -6.74 7.28 22.07
CA VAL A 122 -5.35 7.70 22.23
C VAL A 122 -5.29 8.84 23.23
N SER A 123 -4.52 8.65 24.31
CA SER A 123 -4.40 9.63 25.40
C SER A 123 -2.93 9.88 25.75
N GLY A 124 -2.46 11.12 25.63
CA GLY A 124 -1.05 11.49 25.76
C GLY A 124 -0.12 10.56 24.98
N SER A 125 -0.52 10.16 23.77
CA SER A 125 0.14 9.12 22.97
C SER A 125 0.04 9.45 21.47
N ALA A 126 0.65 8.64 20.61
CA ALA A 126 0.69 8.91 19.17
C ALA A 126 0.23 7.73 18.31
N VAL A 127 -0.40 8.05 17.18
CA VAL A 127 -0.58 7.15 16.04
C VAL A 127 0.10 7.78 14.84
N ALA A 128 1.03 7.07 14.21
CA ALA A 128 1.86 7.61 13.13
C ALA A 128 1.82 6.72 11.89
N LEU A 129 1.53 7.34 10.75
CA LEU A 129 1.66 6.76 9.41
C LEU A 129 2.69 7.60 8.68
N VAL A 130 3.88 7.05 8.51
CA VAL A 130 5.05 7.78 8.07
C VAL A 130 5.62 7.07 6.86
N ARG A 131 5.80 7.81 5.77
CA ARG A 131 6.47 7.36 4.57
C ARG A 131 5.94 6.05 3.98
N SER A 132 4.63 5.79 4.10
CA SER A 132 4.02 4.55 3.63
C SER A 132 3.40 4.68 2.23
N GLU A 133 3.43 3.61 1.44
CA GLU A 133 2.83 3.53 0.11
C GLU A 133 1.59 2.62 0.12
N PHE A 134 0.46 3.16 -0.32
CA PHE A 134 -0.84 2.49 -0.40
C PHE A 134 -1.21 2.28 -1.87
N LEU A 135 -0.82 1.13 -2.40
CA LEU A 135 -0.75 0.84 -3.83
C LEU A 135 -1.92 -0.06 -4.28
N SER A 136 -2.72 0.46 -5.21
CA SER A 136 -3.90 -0.16 -5.82
C SER A 136 -4.92 -0.66 -4.78
N THR A 137 -5.28 0.17 -3.81
CA THR A 137 -6.27 -0.21 -2.80
C THR A 137 -7.67 -0.35 -3.41
N GLY A 138 -8.37 -1.44 -3.08
CA GLY A 138 -9.70 -1.74 -3.63
C GLY A 138 -10.82 -0.83 -3.08
N ASP A 139 -10.61 -0.25 -1.91
CA ASP A 139 -11.50 0.71 -1.25
C ASP A 139 -10.60 1.78 -0.59
N TYR A 140 -10.83 2.17 0.67
CA TYR A 140 -9.95 3.13 1.39
C TYR A 140 -8.58 2.55 1.72
N ALA A 141 -7.51 3.36 1.76
CA ALA A 141 -6.21 2.85 2.24
C ALA A 141 -6.23 2.57 3.75
N VAL A 142 -6.67 3.53 4.55
CA VAL A 142 -6.82 3.40 6.00
C VAL A 142 -8.29 3.53 6.37
N ALA A 143 -8.84 2.51 7.05
CA ALA A 143 -10.25 2.46 7.41
C ALA A 143 -10.46 2.24 8.92
N PHE A 144 -11.07 3.22 9.58
CA PHE A 144 -11.57 3.10 10.95
C PHE A 144 -13.07 2.84 10.93
N TYR A 145 -13.50 1.66 11.37
CA TYR A 145 -14.91 1.29 11.36
C TYR A 145 -15.69 1.72 12.62
N SER A 146 -15.06 2.48 13.51
CA SER A 146 -15.67 2.99 14.73
C SER A 146 -15.19 4.42 15.01
N THR A 147 -15.37 4.90 16.24
CA THR A 147 -14.90 6.23 16.67
C THR A 147 -13.39 6.26 16.85
N VAL A 148 -12.79 7.41 16.56
CA VAL A 148 -11.38 7.71 16.81
C VAL A 148 -11.34 8.90 17.77
N GLY A 149 -10.78 8.71 18.97
CA GLY A 149 -10.68 9.73 20.00
C GLY A 149 -9.23 10.03 20.37
N LEU A 150 -8.87 11.31 20.33
CA LEU A 150 -7.55 11.84 20.70
C LEU A 150 -7.71 12.79 21.90
N ALA A 151 -6.98 12.53 22.98
CA ALA A 151 -7.02 13.34 24.20
C ALA A 151 -5.64 13.58 24.80
N GLY A 152 -5.52 14.60 25.66
CA GLY A 152 -4.36 14.78 26.54
C GLY A 152 -3.03 15.00 25.82
N GLY A 153 -3.01 15.82 24.76
CA GLY A 153 -1.79 16.07 23.99
C GLY A 153 -1.45 14.95 23.00
N SER A 154 -2.44 14.16 22.59
CA SER A 154 -2.22 13.09 21.62
C SER A 154 -2.01 13.62 20.21
N MET A 155 -1.43 12.77 19.35
CA MET A 155 -1.24 13.11 17.94
C MET A 155 -1.61 11.94 17.01
N LEU A 156 -2.35 12.26 15.94
CA LEU A 156 -2.41 11.44 14.74
C LEU A 156 -1.56 12.12 13.67
N LEU A 157 -0.46 11.49 13.27
CA LEU A 157 0.48 12.03 12.28
C LEU A 157 0.43 11.18 11.01
N ALA A 158 0.07 11.79 9.88
CA ALA A 158 0.22 11.22 8.55
C ALA A 158 1.25 12.04 7.77
N LYS A 159 2.45 11.50 7.56
CA LYS A 159 3.58 12.22 6.95
C LYS A 159 4.16 11.47 5.77
N GLY A 160 4.18 12.09 4.59
CA GLY A 160 4.89 11.58 3.42
C GLY A 160 4.33 10.28 2.85
N ASN A 161 3.03 10.03 3.03
CA ASN A 161 2.38 8.83 2.51
C ASN A 161 1.92 9.05 1.06
N VAL A 162 1.86 7.97 0.28
CA VAL A 162 1.36 7.98 -1.10
C VAL A 162 0.17 7.05 -1.19
N HIS A 163 -0.93 7.52 -1.76
CA HIS A 163 -2.12 6.74 -2.04
C HIS A 163 -2.51 6.88 -3.50
N ASP A 164 -2.42 5.76 -4.23
CA ASP A 164 -2.67 5.74 -5.65
C ASP A 164 -3.98 5.03 -6.06
N GLY A 165 -4.75 4.59 -5.06
CA GLY A 165 -6.04 3.96 -5.25
C GLY A 165 -7.03 4.90 -5.93
N VAL A 166 -7.77 4.36 -6.91
CA VAL A 166 -8.75 5.12 -7.70
C VAL A 166 -10.18 4.98 -7.18
N SER A 167 -10.41 4.07 -6.23
CA SER A 167 -11.74 3.64 -5.81
C SER A 167 -12.34 4.55 -4.73
N ARG A 168 -11.54 4.93 -3.74
CA ARG A 168 -11.94 5.74 -2.59
C ARG A 168 -10.78 6.58 -2.08
N GLU A 169 -11.04 7.42 -1.11
CA GLU A 169 -10.08 8.30 -0.43
C GLU A 169 -9.02 7.55 0.40
N MET A 170 -7.94 8.24 0.78
CA MET A 170 -6.83 7.65 1.53
C MET A 170 -7.23 7.22 2.94
N LEU A 171 -7.96 8.06 3.69
CA LEU A 171 -8.35 7.74 5.07
C LEU A 171 -9.86 7.92 5.25
N TYR A 172 -10.48 6.90 5.81
CA TYR A 172 -11.89 6.84 6.13
C TYR A 172 -12.14 6.55 7.60
N ALA A 173 -13.10 7.24 8.18
CA ALA A 173 -13.65 6.92 9.48
C ALA A 173 -15.18 6.83 9.39
N ALA A 174 -15.74 5.68 9.79
CA ALA A 174 -17.18 5.47 9.86
C ALA A 174 -17.79 6.24 11.04
N GLY A 175 -17.07 6.31 12.16
CA GLY A 175 -17.46 7.09 13.33
C GLY A 175 -16.89 8.51 13.32
N ALA A 176 -17.28 9.30 14.31
CA ALA A 176 -16.68 10.61 14.52
C ALA A 176 -15.20 10.49 14.93
N VAL A 177 -14.39 11.39 14.38
CA VAL A 177 -13.00 11.62 14.81
C VAL A 177 -13.03 12.81 15.75
N THR A 178 -12.76 12.58 17.03
CA THR A 178 -12.80 13.62 18.08
C THR A 178 -11.40 13.92 18.59
N ALA A 179 -11.11 15.21 18.79
CA ALA A 179 -9.86 15.64 19.39
C ALA A 179 -10.10 16.68 20.49
N ALA A 180 -9.42 16.48 21.63
CA ALA A 180 -9.42 17.39 22.77
C ALA A 180 -7.99 17.65 23.24
N GLY A 181 -7.56 18.91 23.18
CA GLY A 181 -6.18 19.28 23.49
C GLY A 181 -5.15 18.46 22.70
N SER A 182 -5.45 18.08 21.45
CA SER A 182 -4.71 17.08 20.66
C SER A 182 -4.58 17.51 19.20
N THR A 183 -3.62 16.95 18.48
CA THR A 183 -3.29 17.38 17.11
C THR A 183 -3.57 16.27 16.09
N LEU A 184 -4.24 16.61 14.99
CA LEU A 184 -4.19 15.82 13.76
C LEU A 184 -3.27 16.54 12.78
N SER A 185 -2.26 15.86 12.28
CA SER A 185 -1.29 16.46 11.36
C SER A 185 -1.14 15.65 10.08
N PHE A 186 -1.27 16.32 8.93
CA PHE A 186 -1.14 15.74 7.60
C PHE A 186 -0.12 16.53 6.80
N VAL A 187 1.02 15.93 6.49
CA VAL A 187 2.16 16.62 5.87
C VAL A 187 2.71 15.82 4.69
N HIS A 188 2.89 16.46 3.53
CA HIS A 188 3.50 15.83 2.34
C HIS A 188 2.82 14.54 1.85
N ASN A 189 1.55 14.32 2.19
CA ASN A 189 0.82 13.16 1.67
C ASN A 189 0.39 13.42 0.22
N ARG A 190 0.32 12.35 -0.58
CA ARG A 190 -0.14 12.43 -1.98
C ARG A 190 -1.29 11.47 -2.21
N ALA A 191 -2.39 11.96 -2.75
CA ALA A 191 -3.55 11.14 -3.10
C ALA A 191 -3.96 11.41 -4.55
N LEU A 192 -4.26 10.35 -5.30
CA LEU A 192 -4.61 10.46 -6.71
C LEU A 192 -5.98 11.11 -6.90
N LEU A 193 -6.88 10.93 -5.93
CA LEU A 193 -8.19 11.55 -5.94
C LEU A 193 -8.13 13.01 -5.44
N PRO A 194 -9.01 13.90 -5.95
CA PRO A 194 -9.13 15.27 -5.44
C PRO A 194 -9.54 15.34 -3.97
N ARG A 195 -10.12 14.26 -3.43
CA ARG A 195 -10.53 14.11 -2.03
C ARG A 195 -9.61 13.09 -1.36
N MET A 196 -9.03 13.47 -0.24
CA MET A 196 -8.03 12.66 0.50
C MET A 196 -8.64 11.99 1.72
N LEU A 197 -9.61 12.63 2.38
CA LEU A 197 -10.23 12.14 3.60
C LEU A 197 -11.75 12.00 3.44
N SER A 198 -12.31 10.97 4.07
CA SER A 198 -13.75 10.81 4.23
C SER A 198 -14.08 10.49 5.69
N LEU A 199 -14.21 11.54 6.49
CA LEU A 199 -14.45 11.45 7.94
C LEU A 199 -15.29 12.63 8.45
N SER A 200 -15.86 12.45 9.64
CA SER A 200 -16.54 13.52 10.38
C SER A 200 -15.65 13.98 11.53
N LEU A 201 -15.08 15.18 11.42
CA LEU A 201 -14.15 15.73 12.40
C LEU A 201 -14.86 16.60 13.44
N SER A 202 -14.52 16.43 14.72
CA SER A 202 -14.97 17.28 15.82
C SER A 202 -13.78 17.68 16.69
N LEU A 203 -13.41 18.96 16.59
CA LEU A 203 -12.33 19.57 17.35
C LEU A 203 -12.91 20.33 18.55
N SER A 204 -12.39 20.05 19.75
CA SER A 204 -12.73 20.79 20.97
C SER A 204 -11.58 21.71 21.39
N ALA A 205 -11.74 22.45 22.49
CA ALA A 205 -10.76 23.44 22.92
C ALA A 205 -9.32 22.89 22.99
N GLY A 206 -8.39 23.62 22.38
CA GLY A 206 -6.97 23.24 22.29
C GLY A 206 -6.66 22.10 21.31
N ALA A 207 -7.64 21.63 20.53
CA ALA A 207 -7.39 20.70 19.43
C ALA A 207 -7.03 21.43 18.14
N HIS A 208 -6.14 20.84 17.36
CA HIS A 208 -5.61 21.42 16.13
C HIS A 208 -5.66 20.43 14.98
N LEU A 209 -6.07 20.90 13.80
CA LEU A 209 -5.87 20.20 12.54
C LEU A 209 -4.84 20.97 11.73
N ARG A 210 -3.63 20.41 11.61
CA ARG A 210 -2.50 21.03 10.92
C ARG A 210 -2.22 20.34 9.60
N VAL A 211 -2.01 21.12 8.55
CA VAL A 211 -1.77 20.60 7.21
C VAL A 211 -0.65 21.33 6.51
N ALA A 212 0.18 20.60 5.76
CA ALA A 212 1.26 21.18 4.97
C ALA A 212 1.57 20.32 3.73
N CYS A 213 1.64 20.96 2.55
CA CYS A 213 2.16 20.34 1.31
C CYS A 213 1.52 19.02 0.88
N ASN A 214 0.24 18.82 1.18
CA ASN A 214 -0.45 17.64 0.69
C ASN A 214 -0.79 17.84 -0.80
N ASP A 215 -0.69 16.78 -1.59
CA ASP A 215 -1.14 16.73 -2.98
C ASP A 215 -2.43 15.92 -3.07
N ALA A 216 -3.48 16.50 -3.64
CA ALA A 216 -4.73 15.79 -3.90
C ALA A 216 -5.20 16.04 -5.34
N GLY A 217 -5.29 14.98 -6.13
CA GLY A 217 -5.71 15.08 -7.53
C GLY A 217 -4.65 15.73 -8.44
N GLY A 218 -3.36 15.59 -8.11
CA GLY A 218 -2.25 16.16 -8.87
C GLY A 218 -2.05 17.66 -8.65
N ARG A 219 -2.57 18.20 -7.54
CA ARG A 219 -2.37 19.59 -7.13
C ARG A 219 -1.87 19.63 -5.69
N VAL A 220 -0.84 20.43 -5.45
CA VAL A 220 -0.41 20.76 -4.09
C VAL A 220 -1.41 21.74 -3.48
N LEU A 221 -1.97 21.38 -2.33
CA LEU A 221 -2.95 22.16 -1.59
C LEU A 221 -2.26 23.23 -0.75
N SER A 222 -2.75 24.46 -0.82
CA SER A 222 -2.14 25.65 -0.22
C SER A 222 -3.10 26.52 0.59
N MET A 223 -4.41 26.36 0.37
CA MET A 223 -5.45 27.17 1.05
C MET A 223 -6.40 26.30 1.87
N ALA A 224 -6.98 26.87 2.94
CA ALA A 224 -7.87 26.14 3.84
C ALA A 224 -9.12 25.60 3.12
N GLU A 225 -9.65 26.34 2.15
CA GLU A 225 -10.80 25.94 1.33
C GLU A 225 -10.48 24.72 0.44
N GLU A 226 -9.25 24.65 -0.07
CA GLU A 226 -8.79 23.50 -0.86
C GLU A 226 -8.69 22.24 0.01
N TYR A 227 -8.18 22.39 1.24
CA TYR A 227 -8.16 21.31 2.23
C TYR A 227 -9.57 20.89 2.64
N ALA A 228 -10.48 21.83 2.90
CA ALA A 228 -11.88 21.53 3.20
C ALA A 228 -12.53 20.71 2.06
N ALA A 229 -12.32 21.13 0.80
CA ALA A 229 -12.77 20.39 -0.37
C ALA A 229 -12.14 19.00 -0.49
N ALA A 230 -10.89 18.85 -0.05
CA ALA A 230 -10.19 17.56 0.03
C ALA A 230 -10.65 16.66 1.21
N GLY A 231 -11.62 17.10 2.01
CA GLY A 231 -12.26 16.30 3.05
C GLY A 231 -11.74 16.52 4.48
N PHE A 232 -10.95 17.56 4.70
CA PHE A 232 -10.34 17.87 5.99
C PHE A 232 -11.30 18.53 7.01
N GLY A 233 -12.56 18.73 6.66
CA GLY A 233 -13.56 19.34 7.54
C GLY A 233 -13.82 20.80 7.18
N ASP A 234 -14.13 21.62 8.18
CA ASP A 234 -14.46 23.04 8.00
C ASP A 234 -13.20 23.89 7.86
N ALA A 235 -13.14 24.73 6.82
CA ALA A 235 -11.99 25.57 6.49
C ALA A 235 -11.56 26.47 7.65
N GLY A 236 -12.52 26.99 8.43
CA GLY A 236 -12.24 27.86 9.58
C GLY A 236 -11.52 27.18 10.75
N SER A 237 -11.41 25.85 10.72
CA SER A 237 -10.76 25.02 11.74
C SER A 237 -9.42 24.42 11.31
N ILE A 238 -8.94 24.77 10.10
CA ILE A 238 -7.74 24.19 9.49
C ILE A 238 -6.56 25.17 9.63
N ASP A 239 -5.51 24.72 10.30
CA ASP A 239 -4.24 25.43 10.41
C ASP A 239 -3.34 25.04 9.21
N VAL A 240 -3.24 25.92 8.21
CA VAL A 240 -2.45 25.67 6.99
C VAL A 240 -1.04 26.23 7.12
N PHE A 241 -0.03 25.40 6.85
CA PHE A 241 1.38 25.76 6.84
C PHE A 241 1.98 25.64 5.44
N GLY A 242 2.87 26.58 5.10
CA GLY A 242 3.57 26.59 3.81
C GLY A 242 4.66 25.52 3.72
N CYS A 243 5.03 25.15 2.49
CA CYS A 243 6.04 24.10 2.27
C CYS A 243 7.46 24.44 2.68
N ASP A 244 7.75 25.74 2.76
CA ASP A 244 9.04 26.22 3.21
C ASP A 244 9.05 26.49 4.74
N ALA A 245 7.93 26.22 5.42
CA ALA A 245 7.86 26.29 6.87
C ALA A 245 8.24 24.93 7.47
N CYS A 246 9.04 24.94 8.54
CA CYS A 246 9.33 23.77 9.33
C CYS A 246 8.91 24.04 10.77
N ASP A 247 7.67 23.64 11.06
CA ASP A 247 7.08 23.75 12.38
C ASP A 247 7.10 22.39 13.09
N ARG A 248 7.58 22.38 14.34
CA ARG A 248 7.70 21.14 15.11
C ARG A 248 6.34 20.55 15.49
N ASP A 249 5.31 21.38 15.59
CA ASP A 249 3.97 20.95 16.00
C ASP A 249 3.14 20.43 14.81
N THR A 250 3.68 20.59 13.60
CA THR A 250 3.11 20.13 12.33
C THR A 250 3.90 18.94 11.78
N HIS A 251 5.22 19.05 11.64
CA HIS A 251 6.03 18.02 10.96
C HIS A 251 6.53 16.90 11.87
N CYS A 252 6.40 17.08 13.19
CA CYS A 252 6.95 16.19 14.21
C CYS A 252 5.90 15.91 15.30
N TYR A 253 6.21 14.95 16.17
CA TYR A 253 5.51 14.77 17.43
C TYR A 253 6.02 15.80 18.45
N ALA A 254 5.28 16.90 18.60
CA ALA A 254 5.67 18.04 19.44
C ALA A 254 6.18 17.67 20.84
N PRO A 255 5.50 16.80 21.63
CA PRO A 255 5.96 16.48 22.98
C PRO A 255 7.33 15.77 23.03
N GLY A 256 7.71 15.07 21.96
CA GLY A 256 9.00 14.41 21.83
C GLY A 256 10.07 15.24 21.10
N THR A 257 9.73 16.45 20.63
CA THR A 257 10.61 17.25 19.75
C THR A 257 11.21 18.43 20.49
N ALA A 258 12.55 18.53 20.51
CA ALA A 258 13.28 19.65 21.09
C ALA A 258 13.26 20.88 20.17
N SER A 259 13.57 20.67 18.89
CA SER A 259 13.55 21.72 17.86
C SER A 259 13.25 21.11 16.48
N ALA A 260 12.77 21.94 15.57
CA ALA A 260 12.64 21.58 14.15
C ALA A 260 13.27 22.68 13.30
N SER A 261 13.95 22.28 12.22
CA SER A 261 14.61 23.21 11.31
C SER A 261 14.58 22.68 9.89
N MET A 262 14.53 23.58 8.92
CA MET A 262 14.62 23.23 7.52
C MET A 262 16.06 22.86 7.16
N ASP A 263 16.26 21.70 6.55
CA ASP A 263 17.52 21.26 5.94
C ASP A 263 17.23 20.76 4.52
N SER A 264 17.90 21.36 3.53
CA SER A 264 17.81 20.91 2.13
C SER A 264 16.36 20.76 1.62
N SER A 265 15.48 21.71 1.96
CA SER A 265 14.02 21.72 1.68
C SER A 265 13.20 20.60 2.34
N VAL A 266 13.75 19.94 3.35
CA VAL A 266 13.07 18.94 4.19
C VAL A 266 13.06 19.42 5.64
N CYS A 267 11.91 19.33 6.30
CA CYS A 267 11.82 19.65 7.73
C CYS A 267 12.40 18.51 8.58
N VAL A 268 13.49 18.80 9.29
CA VAL A 268 14.20 17.87 10.16
C VAL A 268 13.82 18.13 11.61
N CYS A 269 13.40 17.07 12.31
CA CYS A 269 13.01 17.09 13.71
C CYS A 269 14.20 16.65 14.58
N ALA A 270 14.69 17.54 15.45
CA ALA A 270 15.64 17.18 16.49
C ALA A 270 14.88 16.73 17.74
N CYS A 271 15.00 15.45 18.06
CA CYS A 271 14.25 14.85 19.17
C CYS A 271 14.83 15.27 20.52
N GLY A 272 13.93 15.54 21.47
CA GLY A 272 14.26 15.76 22.87
C GLY A 272 14.38 14.44 23.63
N SER A 273 14.38 14.54 24.96
CA SER A 273 14.40 13.36 25.83
C SER A 273 13.14 12.51 25.61
N GLY A 274 13.31 11.28 25.11
CA GLY A 274 12.22 10.33 24.92
C GLY A 274 11.48 10.42 23.58
N GLY A 275 11.90 11.29 22.66
CA GLY A 275 11.46 11.24 21.26
C GLY A 275 12.40 10.38 20.42
N TYR A 276 11.84 9.64 19.45
CA TYR A 276 12.61 8.72 18.62
C TYR A 276 12.21 8.78 17.14
N GLY A 277 13.18 8.49 16.25
CA GLY A 277 12.99 8.47 14.80
C GLY A 277 12.81 9.87 14.20
N GLU A 278 12.51 9.94 12.90
CA GLU A 278 12.45 11.22 12.17
C GLU A 278 11.28 12.13 12.56
N ALA A 279 10.25 11.58 13.20
CA ALA A 279 9.09 12.31 13.68
C ALA A 279 9.11 12.47 15.21
N CYS A 280 10.17 12.03 15.89
CA CYS A 280 10.33 12.13 17.34
C CYS A 280 9.17 11.55 18.16
N VAL A 281 8.61 10.42 17.72
CA VAL A 281 7.49 9.75 18.40
C VAL A 281 7.91 9.21 19.78
N PRO A 282 6.97 9.00 20.73
CA PRO A 282 7.27 8.70 22.14
C PRO A 282 8.14 7.46 22.43
N VAL A 283 8.16 6.49 21.53
CA VAL A 283 8.90 5.23 21.71
C VAL A 283 9.58 4.88 20.40
N GLY A 284 10.88 4.59 20.48
CA GLY A 284 11.67 4.20 19.33
C GLY A 284 11.48 2.74 18.98
N ALA A 285 11.72 2.42 17.70
CA ALA A 285 12.02 1.06 17.33
C ALA A 285 13.22 0.56 18.16
N PRO A 286 13.23 -0.71 18.60
CA PRO A 286 14.42 -1.37 19.09
C PRO A 286 15.52 -1.28 18.04
N ALA A 287 16.79 -1.28 18.49
CA ALA A 287 17.91 -1.40 17.56
C ALA A 287 17.75 -2.70 16.74
N LEU A 288 17.58 -2.54 15.43
CA LEU A 288 17.44 -3.66 14.51
C LEU A 288 18.84 -4.14 14.09
N PRO A 289 19.01 -5.44 13.77
CA PRO A 289 20.23 -5.89 13.11
C PRO A 289 20.44 -5.10 11.81
N PRO A 290 21.70 -4.90 11.37
CA PRO A 290 21.96 -4.23 10.10
C PRO A 290 21.20 -4.96 8.99
N ALA A 291 20.55 -4.19 8.12
CA ALA A 291 19.90 -4.77 6.96
C ALA A 291 20.94 -5.56 6.17
N VAL A 292 20.68 -6.85 5.95
CA VAL A 292 21.45 -7.61 4.97
C VAL A 292 21.06 -7.00 3.62
N GLY A 293 22.04 -6.48 2.88
CA GLY A 293 21.77 -5.90 1.57
C GLY A 293 20.96 -6.90 0.74
N THR A 294 19.80 -6.46 0.22
CA THR A 294 19.04 -7.23 -0.75
C THR A 294 19.90 -7.32 -2.01
N ALA A 295 20.62 -8.42 -2.18
CA ALA A 295 21.20 -8.76 -3.47
C ALA A 295 20.08 -8.68 -4.53
N PRO A 296 20.38 -8.22 -5.77
CA PRO A 296 19.40 -8.22 -6.85
C PRO A 296 18.77 -9.61 -6.93
N SER A 297 17.48 -9.68 -6.59
CA SER A 297 16.80 -10.97 -6.53
C SER A 297 16.34 -11.31 -7.95
N VAL A 298 16.73 -12.50 -8.39
CA VAL A 298 16.27 -13.10 -9.64
C VAL A 298 15.15 -14.06 -9.26
N PHE A 299 13.96 -13.85 -9.82
CA PHE A 299 12.83 -14.75 -9.65
C PHE A 299 12.67 -15.59 -10.92
N VAL A 300 12.83 -16.92 -10.80
CA VAL A 300 12.68 -17.84 -11.93
C VAL A 300 11.63 -18.88 -11.63
N ARG A 301 10.73 -19.11 -12.59
CA ARG A 301 9.86 -20.28 -12.66
C ARG A 301 10.02 -20.94 -14.02
N GLU A 302 10.39 -22.21 -13.99
CA GLU A 302 10.65 -22.97 -15.22
C GLU A 302 10.05 -24.38 -15.14
N GLY A 303 9.34 -24.79 -16.19
CA GLY A 303 8.86 -26.17 -16.34
C GLY A 303 7.80 -26.61 -15.33
N VAL A 304 6.98 -25.68 -14.84
CA VAL A 304 6.00 -25.93 -13.76
C VAL A 304 4.58 -25.56 -14.15
N THR A 305 3.61 -26.32 -13.65
CA THR A 305 2.20 -25.93 -13.63
C THR A 305 1.91 -25.21 -12.32
N VAL A 306 1.25 -24.06 -12.43
CA VAL A 306 0.97 -23.14 -11.33
C VAL A 306 -0.55 -23.09 -11.14
N GLU A 307 -1.00 -23.71 -10.05
CA GLU A 307 -2.41 -23.75 -9.63
C GLU A 307 -2.70 -22.80 -8.45
N SER A 308 -1.64 -22.24 -7.83
CA SER A 308 -1.69 -21.18 -6.83
C SER A 308 -0.88 -19.99 -7.32
N VAL A 309 -1.38 -18.78 -7.10
CA VAL A 309 -0.66 -17.56 -7.51
C VAL A 309 0.70 -17.49 -6.80
N PHE A 310 1.75 -17.08 -7.51
CA PHE A 310 3.06 -16.78 -6.91
C PHE A 310 3.23 -15.28 -6.68
N VAL A 311 4.17 -14.95 -5.80
CA VAL A 311 4.50 -13.57 -5.45
C VAL A 311 5.94 -13.31 -5.82
N VAL A 312 6.17 -12.23 -6.57
CA VAL A 312 7.51 -11.76 -6.86
C VAL A 312 7.98 -10.88 -5.69
N PRO A 313 9.16 -11.17 -5.10
CA PRO A 313 9.70 -10.35 -4.01
C PRO A 313 9.90 -8.88 -4.40
N ALA A 314 9.84 -8.00 -3.40
CA ALA A 314 10.22 -6.59 -3.57
C ALA A 314 11.68 -6.47 -4.05
N GLY A 315 11.94 -5.55 -4.97
CA GLY A 315 13.29 -5.31 -5.50
C GLY A 315 13.84 -6.43 -6.39
N ALA A 316 12.97 -7.25 -7.00
CA ALA A 316 13.39 -8.19 -8.03
C ALA A 316 13.90 -7.45 -9.27
N SER A 317 15.15 -7.73 -9.66
CA SER A 317 15.79 -7.15 -10.85
C SER A 317 15.52 -7.93 -12.14
N GLU A 318 15.17 -9.21 -11.99
CA GLU A 318 14.82 -10.10 -13.10
C GLU A 318 13.70 -11.05 -12.70
N VAL A 319 12.71 -11.21 -13.58
CA VAL A 319 11.61 -12.17 -13.45
C VAL A 319 11.53 -12.99 -14.74
N THR A 320 11.70 -14.30 -14.61
CA THR A 320 11.72 -15.21 -15.75
C THR A 320 10.69 -16.32 -15.56
N LEU A 321 9.73 -16.40 -16.48
CA LEU A 321 8.73 -17.47 -16.59
C LEU A 321 9.00 -18.22 -17.90
N ARG A 322 9.38 -19.49 -17.82
CA ARG A 322 9.71 -20.32 -19.00
C ARG A 322 9.02 -21.67 -18.95
N HIS A 323 8.35 -22.10 -20.01
CA HIS A 323 7.67 -23.41 -20.01
C HIS A 323 6.69 -23.56 -18.82
N VAL A 324 5.95 -22.49 -18.51
CA VAL A 324 5.04 -22.43 -17.36
C VAL A 324 3.61 -22.60 -17.83
N VAL A 325 2.83 -23.40 -17.12
CA VAL A 325 1.37 -23.46 -17.32
C VAL A 325 0.70 -22.74 -16.16
N LEU A 326 0.01 -21.64 -16.44
CA LEU A 326 -0.84 -20.96 -15.47
C LEU A 326 -2.26 -21.53 -15.60
N ASP A 327 -2.75 -22.18 -14.55
CA ASP A 327 -4.05 -22.85 -14.57
C ASP A 327 -5.03 -22.17 -13.61
N GLY A 328 -5.99 -21.41 -14.15
CA GLY A 328 -7.04 -20.74 -13.37
C GLY A 328 -6.55 -19.65 -12.41
N VAL A 329 -5.26 -19.29 -12.45
CA VAL A 329 -4.61 -18.33 -11.55
C VAL A 329 -4.45 -16.96 -12.19
N SER A 330 -4.39 -15.92 -11.35
CA SER A 330 -4.21 -14.52 -11.79
C SER A 330 -2.97 -13.88 -11.14
N PRO A 331 -1.74 -14.27 -11.52
CA PRO A 331 -0.53 -13.65 -10.98
C PRO A 331 -0.37 -12.20 -11.41
N VAL A 332 0.21 -11.40 -10.52
CA VAL A 332 0.49 -9.98 -10.75
C VAL A 332 1.97 -9.70 -10.64
N LEU A 333 2.52 -9.10 -11.70
CA LEU A 333 3.83 -8.46 -11.73
C LEU A 333 3.62 -6.95 -11.58
N TYR A 334 3.72 -6.44 -10.34
CA TYR A 334 3.52 -5.02 -10.05
C TYR A 334 4.86 -4.28 -10.11
N LEU A 335 5.03 -3.48 -11.15
CA LEU A 335 6.29 -2.84 -11.49
C LEU A 335 6.77 -1.85 -10.43
N PRO A 336 5.93 -1.03 -9.78
CA PRO A 336 6.46 -0.08 -8.80
C PRO A 336 7.16 -0.71 -7.60
N TRP A 337 6.80 -1.97 -7.31
CA TRP A 337 7.38 -2.78 -6.26
C TRP A 337 8.69 -3.45 -6.68
N MET A 338 8.83 -3.77 -7.96
CA MET A 338 9.98 -4.49 -8.51
C MET A 338 11.03 -3.56 -9.13
N ALA A 339 10.59 -2.56 -9.91
CA ALA A 339 11.40 -1.69 -10.74
C ALA A 339 11.82 -0.40 -10.03
N ARG A 340 12.32 -0.47 -8.80
CA ARG A 340 12.94 0.71 -8.16
C ARG A 340 14.19 1.14 -8.96
N ASP A 341 15.03 0.16 -9.33
CA ASP A 341 16.25 0.35 -10.14
C ASP A 341 16.12 -0.14 -11.60
N GLY A 342 14.89 -0.44 -12.04
CA GLY A 342 14.60 -1.13 -13.30
C GLY A 342 14.41 -2.64 -13.12
N VAL A 343 13.75 -3.30 -14.09
CA VAL A 343 13.50 -4.74 -14.04
C VAL A 343 13.42 -5.34 -15.45
N ARG A 344 13.98 -6.53 -15.60
CA ARG A 344 13.84 -7.36 -16.80
C ARG A 344 12.83 -8.47 -16.57
N ILE A 345 11.77 -8.54 -17.37
CA ILE A 345 10.72 -9.54 -17.28
C ILE A 345 10.71 -10.36 -18.56
N VAL A 346 10.94 -11.66 -18.46
CA VAL A 346 10.93 -12.61 -19.57
C VAL A 346 9.80 -13.61 -19.36
N VAL A 347 8.86 -13.67 -20.30
CA VAL A 347 7.77 -14.62 -20.34
C VAL A 347 7.88 -15.38 -21.65
N GLN A 348 8.26 -16.66 -21.59
CA GLN A 348 8.55 -17.47 -22.76
C GLN A 348 7.88 -18.85 -22.67
N ASN A 349 7.21 -19.30 -23.73
CA ASN A 349 6.57 -20.61 -23.80
C ASN A 349 5.61 -20.80 -22.61
N VAL A 350 4.72 -19.83 -22.38
CA VAL A 350 3.79 -19.83 -21.24
C VAL A 350 2.36 -20.11 -21.73
N SER A 351 1.70 -21.08 -21.10
CA SER A 351 0.31 -21.42 -21.41
C SER A 351 -0.64 -20.84 -20.34
N LEU A 352 -1.65 -20.07 -20.75
CA LEU A 352 -2.70 -19.53 -19.87
C LEU A 352 -3.99 -20.35 -20.06
N GLN A 353 -4.33 -21.17 -19.07
CA GLN A 353 -5.45 -22.11 -19.14
C GLN A 353 -6.54 -21.78 -18.13
N ASN A 354 -7.76 -22.26 -18.42
CA ASN A 354 -8.90 -22.24 -17.50
C ASN A 354 -9.21 -20.86 -16.88
N GLY A 355 -9.06 -19.78 -17.65
CA GLY A 355 -9.32 -18.43 -17.14
C GLY A 355 -8.10 -17.73 -16.54
N ALA A 356 -6.89 -18.28 -16.68
CA ALA A 356 -5.69 -17.68 -16.14
C ALA A 356 -5.39 -16.31 -16.78
N VAL A 357 -4.95 -15.36 -15.95
CA VAL A 357 -4.63 -14.01 -16.40
C VAL A 357 -3.28 -13.56 -15.87
N LEU A 358 -2.36 -13.23 -16.76
CA LEU A 358 -1.07 -12.65 -16.39
C LEU A 358 -1.17 -11.12 -16.40
N TYR A 359 -1.04 -10.48 -15.25
CA TYR A 359 -1.03 -9.03 -15.13
C TYR A 359 0.40 -8.50 -15.05
N VAL A 360 0.73 -7.54 -15.90
CA VAL A 360 1.89 -6.66 -15.75
C VAL A 360 1.37 -5.25 -15.50
N MET A 361 1.50 -4.81 -14.26
CA MET A 361 0.90 -3.57 -13.79
C MET A 361 1.99 -2.53 -13.51
N GLY A 362 1.98 -1.46 -14.29
CA GLY A 362 2.67 -0.22 -14.01
C GLY A 362 2.09 0.50 -12.79
N GLY A 363 2.79 1.53 -12.33
CA GLY A 363 2.33 2.36 -11.23
C GLY A 363 1.23 3.32 -11.62
N ALA A 364 0.70 4.03 -10.65
CA ALA A 364 -0.06 5.23 -10.91
C ALA A 364 0.86 6.44 -11.14
N ALA A 365 0.26 7.58 -11.48
CA ALA A 365 0.98 8.84 -11.68
C ALA A 365 1.68 9.37 -10.43
N LEU A 366 1.33 8.87 -9.26
CA LEU A 366 1.90 9.30 -7.99
C LEU A 366 3.02 8.35 -7.60
N ARG A 367 4.23 8.90 -7.50
CA ARG A 367 5.31 8.32 -6.71
C ARG A 367 5.77 9.31 -5.66
N ARG A 368 6.45 8.77 -4.66
CA ARG A 368 7.22 9.52 -3.68
C ARG A 368 8.29 10.33 -4.42
N ARG A 369 8.32 11.67 -4.28
CA ARG A 369 9.54 12.44 -4.61
C ARG A 369 10.34 12.38 -3.34
N ASP A 370 11.31 11.48 -3.25
CA ASP A 370 12.32 11.66 -2.21
C ASP A 370 13.31 12.75 -2.63
N ALA A 371 13.84 13.38 -1.59
CA ALA A 371 14.76 14.50 -1.63
C ALA A 371 15.95 14.23 -2.58
N VAL A 372 16.27 15.23 -3.40
CA VAL A 372 17.49 15.33 -4.22
C VAL A 372 17.72 14.13 -5.17
N GLY A 373 17.12 14.23 -6.36
CA GLY A 373 17.81 13.86 -7.61
C GLY A 373 17.72 12.41 -8.09
N SER A 374 16.53 11.95 -8.52
CA SER A 374 16.31 11.22 -9.78
C SER A 374 14.85 10.72 -9.84
N ASP A 375 13.98 11.52 -10.45
CA ASP A 375 12.52 11.32 -10.53
C ASP A 375 12.10 10.26 -11.58
N GLU A 376 12.94 9.27 -11.89
CA GLU A 376 12.62 8.20 -12.85
C GLU A 376 13.10 6.86 -12.28
N GLY A 377 12.17 5.99 -11.89
CA GLY A 377 12.51 4.58 -11.66
C GLY A 377 13.16 3.99 -12.90
N GLY A 378 14.05 3.00 -12.75
CA GLY A 378 14.76 2.44 -13.89
C GLY A 378 13.82 1.87 -14.97
N PRO A 379 14.24 1.85 -16.24
CA PRO A 379 13.41 1.37 -17.34
C PRO A 379 13.04 -0.11 -17.15
N VAL A 380 11.89 -0.48 -17.70
CA VAL A 380 11.39 -1.86 -17.69
C VAL A 380 11.61 -2.49 -19.05
N GLU A 381 12.22 -3.66 -19.07
CA GLU A 381 12.31 -4.51 -20.26
C GLU A 381 11.36 -5.70 -20.12
N LEU A 382 10.20 -5.64 -20.76
CA LEU A 382 9.23 -6.73 -20.79
C LEU A 382 9.33 -7.46 -22.14
N SER A 383 9.67 -8.74 -22.10
CA SER A 383 9.69 -9.62 -23.26
C SER A 383 8.71 -10.77 -23.08
N VAL A 384 7.59 -10.73 -23.78
CA VAL A 384 6.60 -11.80 -23.87
C VAL A 384 6.70 -12.47 -25.23
N CYS A 385 6.98 -13.76 -25.26
CA CYS A 385 7.16 -14.55 -26.48
C CYS A 385 6.54 -15.94 -26.32
N ASP A 386 5.92 -16.47 -27.38
CA ASP A 386 5.31 -17.81 -27.37
C ASP A 386 4.34 -18.02 -26.20
N VAL A 387 3.41 -17.08 -26.03
CA VAL A 387 2.33 -17.22 -25.05
C VAL A 387 1.10 -17.79 -25.73
N GLU A 388 0.62 -18.92 -25.23
CA GLU A 388 -0.61 -19.56 -25.68
C GLU A 388 -1.70 -19.39 -24.62
N ALA A 389 -2.80 -18.71 -24.95
CA ALA A 389 -3.92 -18.56 -24.02
C ALA A 389 -5.18 -19.24 -24.56
N LEU A 390 -5.81 -20.08 -23.74
CA LEU A 390 -7.14 -20.64 -23.99
C LEU A 390 -8.10 -20.20 -22.90
N ASN A 391 -8.96 -19.23 -23.23
CA ASN A 391 -9.80 -18.49 -22.27
C ASN A 391 -8.98 -17.74 -21.22
N GLY A 392 -7.70 -17.47 -21.48
CA GLY A 392 -6.84 -16.65 -20.62
C GLY A 392 -6.62 -15.26 -21.21
N ALA A 393 -5.97 -14.38 -20.44
CA ALA A 393 -5.66 -13.03 -20.89
C ALA A 393 -4.27 -12.56 -20.45
N LEU A 394 -3.64 -11.74 -21.29
CA LEU A 394 -2.46 -10.95 -20.94
C LEU A 394 -2.90 -9.50 -20.73
N VAL A 395 -2.59 -8.93 -19.57
CA VAL A 395 -3.00 -7.57 -19.20
C VAL A 395 -1.77 -6.72 -18.96
N LEU A 396 -1.62 -5.66 -19.75
CA LEU A 396 -0.68 -4.57 -19.50
C LEU A 396 -1.48 -3.35 -19.06
N THR A 397 -1.19 -2.81 -17.88
CA THR A 397 -1.98 -1.68 -17.35
C THR A 397 -1.13 -0.69 -16.58
N GLY A 398 -1.56 0.57 -16.54
CA GLY A 398 -0.94 1.63 -15.74
C GLY A 398 0.27 2.31 -16.38
N MET A 399 1.04 3.03 -15.56
CA MET A 399 2.17 3.84 -15.98
C MET A 399 3.48 3.05 -15.89
N PHE A 400 4.17 2.96 -17.03
CA PHE A 400 5.48 2.34 -17.09
C PHE A 400 6.55 3.43 -16.97
N PRO A 401 7.70 3.15 -16.31
CA PRO A 401 8.82 4.07 -16.24
C PRO A 401 9.27 4.56 -17.62
N ALA A 402 9.82 5.77 -17.68
CA ALA A 402 10.29 6.32 -18.94
C ALA A 402 11.44 5.48 -19.51
N GLY A 403 11.50 5.35 -20.83
CA GLY A 403 12.54 4.53 -21.47
C GLY A 403 12.27 3.02 -21.44
N SER A 404 11.08 2.58 -21.02
CA SER A 404 10.73 1.16 -20.99
C SER A 404 10.54 0.57 -22.40
N ALA A 405 10.88 -0.70 -22.57
CA ALA A 405 10.67 -1.47 -23.79
C ALA A 405 9.75 -2.66 -23.49
N LEU A 406 8.58 -2.68 -24.11
CA LEU A 406 7.57 -3.73 -23.94
C LEU A 406 7.41 -4.45 -25.28
N THR A 407 7.67 -5.75 -25.33
CA THR A 407 7.54 -6.55 -26.54
C THR A 407 6.65 -7.76 -26.29
N VAL A 408 5.65 -7.94 -27.15
CA VAL A 408 4.79 -9.12 -27.19
C VAL A 408 4.90 -9.73 -28.58
N THR A 409 5.48 -10.92 -28.67
CA THR A 409 5.78 -11.59 -29.94
C THR A 409 5.25 -13.01 -30.01
N ASP A 410 4.95 -13.47 -31.22
CA ASP A 410 4.72 -14.89 -31.56
C ASP A 410 3.74 -15.59 -30.60
N SER A 411 2.65 -14.92 -30.23
CA SER A 411 1.72 -15.39 -29.19
C SER A 411 0.35 -15.69 -29.80
N LEU A 412 -0.32 -16.74 -29.32
CA LEU A 412 -1.64 -17.17 -29.76
C LEU A 412 -2.63 -17.06 -28.59
N LEU A 413 -3.53 -16.08 -28.65
CA LEU A 413 -4.52 -15.84 -27.61
C LEU A 413 -5.92 -16.17 -28.16
N VAL A 414 -6.59 -17.16 -27.56
CA VAL A 414 -7.87 -17.70 -28.01
C VAL A 414 -8.91 -17.61 -26.90
N SER A 415 -10.07 -17.04 -27.20
CA SER A 415 -11.19 -16.95 -26.27
C SER A 415 -12.44 -17.59 -26.85
N THR A 416 -12.96 -18.58 -26.13
CA THR A 416 -14.24 -19.23 -26.39
C THR A 416 -15.28 -18.93 -25.31
N ARG A 417 -14.90 -18.17 -24.28
CA ARG A 417 -15.70 -17.78 -23.11
C ARG A 417 -15.28 -16.38 -22.65
N SER A 418 -16.03 -15.79 -21.72
CA SER A 418 -15.60 -14.57 -21.01
C SER A 418 -14.59 -14.91 -19.91
N THR A 419 -13.59 -14.05 -19.72
CA THR A 419 -12.53 -14.20 -18.72
C THR A 419 -12.63 -13.09 -17.68
N PRO A 420 -12.78 -13.39 -16.38
CA PRO A 420 -12.94 -12.38 -15.35
C PRO A 420 -11.62 -11.65 -15.07
N LEU A 421 -11.62 -10.33 -15.22
CA LEU A 421 -10.44 -9.50 -14.93
C LEU A 421 -10.48 -8.98 -13.49
N VAL A 422 -10.02 -9.80 -12.53
CA VAL A 422 -10.16 -9.58 -11.09
C VAL A 422 -9.62 -8.22 -10.60
N TYR A 423 -8.51 -7.74 -11.14
CA TYR A 423 -7.82 -6.51 -10.67
C TYR A 423 -8.13 -5.25 -11.48
N LEU A 424 -8.94 -5.35 -12.54
CA LEU A 424 -9.38 -4.19 -13.31
C LEU A 424 -10.74 -3.70 -12.82
N HIS A 425 -10.80 -2.47 -12.34
CA HIS A 425 -12.03 -1.86 -11.84
C HIS A 425 -13.07 -1.73 -12.97
N GLY A 426 -14.32 -2.08 -12.68
CA GLY A 426 -15.44 -2.03 -13.65
C GLY A 426 -15.51 -3.20 -14.64
N SER A 427 -14.60 -4.17 -14.59
CA SER A 427 -14.59 -5.34 -15.50
C SER A 427 -15.65 -6.41 -15.15
N ARG A 428 -16.10 -6.46 -13.88
CA ARG A 428 -17.00 -7.51 -13.36
C ARG A 428 -18.37 -7.55 -14.03
N SER A 429 -18.77 -6.49 -14.75
CA SER A 429 -20.05 -6.37 -15.44
C SER A 429 -19.95 -6.47 -16.97
N SER A 430 -18.76 -6.72 -17.51
CA SER A 430 -18.55 -6.83 -18.96
C SER A 430 -18.68 -8.27 -19.47
N PRO A 431 -19.50 -8.55 -20.49
CA PRO A 431 -19.57 -9.88 -21.13
C PRO A 431 -18.37 -10.13 -22.08
N TYR A 432 -17.26 -9.41 -21.92
CA TYR A 432 -16.17 -9.40 -22.89
C TYR A 432 -15.25 -10.61 -22.73
N ALA A 433 -14.60 -10.95 -23.83
CA ALA A 433 -13.58 -11.98 -23.95
C ALA A 433 -12.24 -11.33 -24.32
N PRO A 434 -11.68 -10.45 -23.46
CA PRO A 434 -10.44 -9.77 -23.76
C PRO A 434 -9.27 -10.76 -23.69
N LEU A 435 -8.40 -10.68 -24.68
CA LEU A 435 -7.26 -11.59 -24.87
C LEU A 435 -5.94 -10.91 -24.52
N LEU A 436 -5.74 -9.73 -25.08
CA LEU A 436 -4.68 -8.79 -24.74
C LEU A 436 -5.36 -7.49 -24.32
N VAL A 437 -5.08 -7.00 -23.12
CA VAL A 437 -5.68 -5.77 -22.58
C VAL A 437 -4.58 -4.74 -22.38
N LEU A 438 -4.71 -3.57 -23.01
CA LEU A 438 -3.85 -2.42 -22.76
C LEU A 438 -4.68 -1.33 -22.07
N SER A 439 -4.66 -1.31 -20.73
CA SER A 439 -5.53 -0.42 -19.96
C SER A 439 -4.77 0.74 -19.34
N GLY A 440 -5.19 1.98 -19.62
CA GLY A 440 -4.62 3.17 -18.99
C GLY A 440 -3.10 3.30 -19.16
N LEU A 441 -2.55 2.79 -20.26
CA LEU A 441 -1.11 2.80 -20.50
C LEU A 441 -0.60 4.23 -20.68
N ARG A 442 0.43 4.58 -19.89
CA ARG A 442 1.22 5.78 -20.12
C ARG A 442 2.66 5.38 -20.40
N LEU A 443 3.08 5.62 -21.64
CA LEU A 443 4.39 5.27 -22.18
C LEU A 443 5.13 6.56 -22.57
N VAL A 444 6.12 6.97 -21.78
CA VAL A 444 6.89 8.20 -22.00
C VAL A 444 8.30 7.82 -22.44
N ARG A 445 8.70 8.18 -23.67
CA ARG A 445 9.98 7.73 -24.25
C ARG A 445 10.14 6.19 -24.23
N SER A 446 9.03 5.47 -24.27
CA SER A 446 8.96 4.02 -24.17
C SER A 446 8.45 3.43 -25.49
N VAL A 447 8.73 2.16 -25.75
CA VAL A 447 8.30 1.46 -26.97
C VAL A 447 7.44 0.27 -26.58
N LEU A 448 6.29 0.11 -27.26
CA LEU A 448 5.48 -1.10 -27.21
C LEU A 448 5.49 -1.73 -28.61
N VAL A 449 5.98 -2.96 -28.72
CA VAL A 449 6.01 -3.76 -29.94
C VAL A 449 5.07 -4.94 -29.78
N VAL A 450 4.11 -5.08 -30.70
CA VAL A 450 3.25 -6.25 -30.80
C VAL A 450 3.41 -6.82 -32.21
N SER A 451 3.97 -8.03 -32.33
CA SER A 451 4.32 -8.64 -33.62
C SER A 451 4.06 -10.13 -33.63
N GLY A 452 3.52 -10.70 -34.71
CA GLY A 452 3.25 -12.15 -34.76
C GLY A 452 2.22 -12.63 -33.73
N VAL A 453 1.36 -11.74 -33.21
CA VAL A 453 0.32 -12.09 -32.23
C VAL A 453 -1.00 -12.39 -32.94
N ALA A 454 -1.53 -13.60 -32.73
CA ALA A 454 -2.83 -14.03 -33.23
C ALA A 454 -3.89 -13.92 -32.12
N LEU A 455 -4.93 -13.14 -32.36
CA LEU A 455 -6.07 -12.98 -31.44
C LEU A 455 -7.31 -13.62 -32.06
N VAL A 456 -7.85 -14.66 -31.42
CA VAL A 456 -9.01 -15.41 -31.94
C VAL A 456 -10.14 -15.40 -30.91
N THR A 457 -11.27 -14.79 -31.25
CA THR A 457 -12.48 -14.83 -30.43
C THR A 457 -13.60 -15.57 -31.17
N VAL A 458 -14.26 -16.51 -30.48
CA VAL A 458 -15.38 -17.31 -31.01
C VAL A 458 -16.72 -16.84 -30.42
N MET A 459 -16.72 -15.77 -29.63
CA MET A 459 -17.90 -15.24 -28.94
C MET A 459 -18.61 -14.16 -29.78
N THR A 460 -19.96 -14.19 -29.81
CA THR A 460 -20.77 -13.14 -30.43
C THR A 460 -20.86 -11.91 -29.52
N GLY A 461 -20.64 -10.71 -30.07
CA GLY A 461 -20.80 -9.43 -29.33
C GLY A 461 -19.59 -8.98 -28.49
N GLY A 462 -18.45 -9.66 -28.57
CA GLY A 462 -17.22 -9.26 -27.87
C GLY A 462 -16.56 -8.03 -28.52
N ARG A 463 -16.16 -7.04 -27.72
CA ARG A 463 -15.12 -6.07 -28.13
C ARG A 463 -13.76 -6.67 -27.80
N THR A 464 -12.88 -6.75 -28.79
CA THR A 464 -11.43 -6.82 -28.56
C THR A 464 -11.04 -5.45 -28.02
N VAL A 465 -10.97 -5.33 -26.68
CA VAL A 465 -10.40 -4.12 -26.07
C VAL A 465 -8.90 -4.27 -26.21
N VAL A 466 -8.34 -3.60 -27.23
CA VAL A 466 -6.92 -3.27 -27.29
C VAL A 466 -6.70 -2.11 -26.35
#